data_AF-A0A4V2XCS3-F1
#
_entry.id   AF-A0A4V2XCS3-F1
#
_cell.length_a   1.000
_cell.length_b   1.000
_cell.length_c   1.000
_cell.angle_alpha   90.00
_cell.angle_beta   90.00
_cell.angle_gamma   90.00
#
_symmetry.space_group_name_H-M   'P 1'
#
loop_
_entity.id
_entity.type
_entity.pdbx_description
1 polymer ?
#
loop_
_entity_poly.entity_id
_entity_poly.type
_entity_poly.pdbx_seq_one_letter_code
_entity_poly.pdbx_strand_id
1 'polypeptide(L)'
;MDLAFLKSLYQRPGPFASVYADLTRTTEDASKAVELRWRALRADLEAQHAPKGMLRAIEQTIEEEIRARRSESLVIFAADGEVAHTERLPG
;
A
#
# COMPACT_ATOMS: atom_id res chain seq x y z
N MET A 1 17.65 11.66 7.85
CA MET A 1 16.57 10.97 7.12
C MET A 1 17.13 10.57 5.77
N ASP A 2 17.27 9.27 5.51
CA ASP A 2 17.74 8.75 4.23
C ASP A 2 16.52 8.44 3.34
N LEU A 3 16.43 9.08 2.18
CA LEU A 3 15.36 8.89 1.19
C LEU A 3 15.89 8.27 -0.12
N ALA A 4 17.12 7.75 -0.12
CA ALA A 4 17.73 7.20 -1.31
C ALA A 4 16.92 6.04 -1.92
N PHE A 5 16.12 5.33 -1.10
CA PHE A 5 15.22 4.27 -1.56
C PHE A 5 14.12 4.76 -2.52
N LEU A 6 13.71 6.03 -2.43
CA LEU A 6 12.72 6.62 -3.35
C LEU A 6 13.28 6.92 -4.73
N LYS A 7 14.60 6.75 -4.97
CA LYS A 7 15.20 7.00 -6.28
C LYS A 7 14.58 6.16 -7.41
N SER A 8 14.08 4.96 -7.09
CA SER A 8 13.39 4.10 -8.07
C SER A 8 12.12 4.75 -8.63
N LEU A 9 11.46 5.64 -7.88
CA LEU A 9 10.29 6.38 -8.34
C LEU A 9 10.64 7.45 -9.36
N TYR A 10 11.73 8.20 -9.16
CA TYR A 10 12.14 9.25 -10.10
C TYR A 10 12.52 8.74 -11.49
N GLN A 11 12.82 7.45 -11.62
CA GLN A 11 13.18 6.81 -12.87
C GLN A 11 11.96 6.28 -13.65
N ARG A 12 10.77 6.32 -13.05
CA ARG A 12 9.53 5.79 -13.64
C ARG A 12 8.64 6.93 -14.13
N PRO A 13 7.91 6.75 -15.24
CA PRO A 13 6.86 7.68 -15.60
C PRO A 13 5.74 7.64 -14.56
N GLY A 14 5.06 8.78 -14.39
CA GLY A 14 3.84 8.85 -13.58
C GLY A 14 2.67 8.10 -14.25
N PRO A 15 1.51 8.04 -13.58
CA PRO A 15 1.21 8.69 -12.31
C PRO A 15 1.90 8.02 -11.12
N PHE A 16 2.05 8.78 -10.04
CA PHE A 16 2.61 8.31 -8.77
C PHE A 16 1.52 8.20 -7.71
N ALA A 17 1.63 7.23 -6.82
CA ALA A 17 0.82 7.14 -5.62
C ALA A 17 1.65 6.75 -4.41
N SER A 18 1.27 7.29 -3.25
CA SER A 18 1.76 6.86 -1.95
C SER A 18 0.57 6.47 -1.09
N VAL A 19 0.62 5.28 -0.50
CA VAL A 19 -0.48 4.69 0.26
C VAL A 19 0.01 4.34 1.64
N TYR A 20 -0.67 4.83 2.67
CA TYR A 20 -0.44 4.45 4.06
C TYR A 20 -1.51 3.43 4.45
N ALA A 21 -1.12 2.17 4.54
CA ALA A 21 -2.00 1.06 4.87
C ALA A 21 -1.81 0.67 6.34
N ASP A 22 -2.85 0.87 7.15
CA ASP A 22 -2.90 0.37 8.52
C ASP A 22 -3.29 -1.12 8.52
N LEU A 23 -2.29 -1.98 8.71
CA LEU A 23 -2.46 -3.44 8.80
C LEU A 23 -2.42 -3.93 10.26
N THR A 24 -2.51 -3.03 11.25
CA THR A 24 -2.45 -3.39 12.66
C THR A 24 -3.62 -4.26 13.07
N ARG A 25 -3.30 -5.29 13.86
CA ARG A 25 -4.25 -6.31 14.32
C ARG A 25 -4.46 -6.18 15.82
N THR A 26 -5.42 -5.36 16.23
CA THR A 26 -5.66 -5.02 17.64
C THR A 26 -6.74 -5.86 18.34
N THR A 27 -7.46 -6.72 17.60
CA THR A 27 -8.60 -7.51 18.10
C THR A 27 -8.66 -8.91 17.46
N GLU A 28 -9.51 -9.81 17.97
CA GLU A 28 -9.76 -11.14 17.36
C GLU A 28 -10.30 -11.02 15.91
N ASP A 29 -11.08 -9.98 15.61
CA ASP A 29 -11.62 -9.69 14.27
C ASP A 29 -10.66 -8.89 13.36
N ALA A 30 -9.38 -8.81 13.74
CA ALA A 30 -8.40 -7.96 13.08
C ALA A 30 -8.29 -8.16 11.57
N SER A 31 -8.42 -9.40 11.06
CA SER A 31 -8.35 -9.66 9.62
C SER A 31 -9.46 -8.93 8.85
N LYS A 32 -10.69 -8.98 9.37
CA LYS A 32 -11.84 -8.29 8.75
C LYS A 32 -11.71 -6.77 8.87
N ALA A 33 -11.16 -6.28 9.98
CA ALA A 33 -10.89 -4.85 10.15
C ALA A 33 -9.86 -4.34 9.12
N VAL A 34 -8.79 -5.10 8.87
CA VAL A 34 -7.78 -4.77 7.85
C VAL A 34 -8.39 -4.78 6.45
N GLU A 35 -9.20 -5.78 6.10
CA GLU A 35 -9.91 -5.83 4.81
C GLU A 35 -10.82 -4.60 4.59
N LEU A 36 -11.55 -4.17 5.63
CA LEU A 36 -12.42 -3.00 5.55
C LEU A 36 -11.63 -1.70 5.36
N ARG A 37 -10.50 -1.54 6.08
CA ARG A 37 -9.60 -0.40 5.90
C ARG A 37 -9.01 -0.37 4.50
N TRP A 38 -8.59 -1.52 3.97
CA TRP A 38 -8.11 -1.63 2.60
C TRP A 38 -9.20 -1.24 1.59
N ARG A 39 -10.43 -1.74 1.75
CA ARG A 39 -11.54 -1.41 0.85
C ARG A 39 -11.82 0.10 0.82
N ALA A 40 -11.78 0.77 1.97
CA ALA A 40 -11.95 2.22 2.04
C ALA A 40 -10.81 2.95 1.31
N LEU A 41 -9.56 2.57 1.59
CA LEU A 41 -8.37 3.15 0.96
C LEU A 41 -8.36 2.97 -0.56
N ARG A 42 -8.79 1.79 -1.04
CA ARG A 42 -8.95 1.52 -2.47
C ARG A 42 -10.00 2.43 -3.11
N ALA A 43 -11.14 2.64 -2.45
CA ALA A 43 -12.19 3.53 -2.96
C ALA A 43 -11.68 4.98 -3.09
N ASP A 44 -10.88 5.44 -2.12
CA ASP A 44 -10.25 6.76 -2.17
C ASP A 44 -9.24 6.90 -3.31
N LEU A 45 -8.48 5.85 -3.61
CA LEU A 45 -7.56 5.82 -4.76
C LEU A 45 -8.31 5.81 -6.10
N GLU A 46 -9.41 5.04 -6.18
CA GLU A 46 -10.30 5.03 -7.36
C GLU A 46 -10.91 6.42 -7.60
N ALA A 47 -11.35 7.12 -6.54
CA ALA A 47 -11.86 8.48 -6.62
C ALA A 47 -10.80 9.50 -7.08
N GLN A 48 -9.52 9.24 -6.81
CA GLN A 48 -8.38 10.01 -7.30
C GLN A 48 -7.95 9.63 -8.72
N HIS A 49 -8.70 8.76 -9.41
CA HIS A 49 -8.41 8.28 -10.76
C HIS A 49 -7.10 7.47 -10.86
N ALA A 50 -6.71 6.78 -9.78
CA ALA A 50 -5.57 5.87 -9.83
C ALA A 50 -5.80 4.78 -10.91
N PRO A 51 -4.81 4.50 -11.78
CA PRO A 51 -4.97 3.49 -12.82
C PRO A 51 -5.28 2.11 -12.25
N LYS A 52 -6.13 1.34 -12.94
CA LYS A 52 -6.51 -0.02 -12.51
C LYS A 52 -5.31 -0.95 -12.27
N GLY A 53 -4.26 -0.82 -13.07
CA GLY A 53 -3.01 -1.59 -12.89
C GLY A 53 -2.34 -1.27 -11.55
N MET A 54 -2.26 0.01 -11.20
CA MET A 54 -1.70 0.48 -9.93
C MET A 54 -2.52 -0.04 -8.74
N LEU A 55 -3.86 0.08 -8.80
CA LEU A 55 -4.75 -0.44 -7.76
C LEU A 55 -4.53 -1.94 -7.52
N ARG A 56 -4.40 -2.71 -8.60
CA ARG A 56 -4.15 -4.16 -8.53
C ARG A 56 -2.78 -4.48 -7.93
N ALA A 57 -1.74 -3.73 -8.29
CA ALA A 57 -0.39 -3.94 -7.75
C ALA A 57 -0.34 -3.67 -6.23
N ILE A 58 -1.02 -2.61 -5.78
CA ILE A 58 -1.15 -2.29 -4.35
C ILE A 58 -1.97 -3.36 -3.63
N GLU A 59 -3.09 -3.81 -4.21
CA GLU A 59 -3.92 -4.88 -3.65
C GLU A 59 -3.13 -6.16 -3.39
N GLN A 60 -2.37 -6.61 -4.40
CA GLN A 60 -1.54 -7.82 -4.30
C GLN A 60 -0.52 -7.71 -3.16
N THR A 61 0.12 -6.55 -3.02
CA THR A 61 1.08 -6.28 -1.94
C THR A 61 0.42 -6.39 -0.56
N ILE A 62 -0.79 -5.83 -0.41
CA ILE A 62 -1.54 -5.89 0.85
C ILE A 62 -1.99 -7.32 1.16
N GLU A 63 -2.50 -8.06 0.17
CA GLU A 63 -2.90 -9.46 0.33
C GLU A 63 -1.72 -10.34 0.78
N GLU A 64 -0.53 -10.11 0.24
CA GLU A 64 0.69 -10.82 0.64
C GLU A 64 1.08 -10.53 2.09
N GLU A 65 1.02 -9.28 2.53
CA GLU A 65 1.33 -8.88 3.91
C GLU A 65 0.29 -9.45 4.91
N ILE A 66 -1.00 -9.44 4.53
CA ILE A 66 -2.07 -10.09 5.30
C ILE A 66 -1.81 -11.60 5.44
N ARG A 67 -1.44 -12.26 4.33
CA ARG A 67 -1.12 -13.70 4.31
C ARG A 67 0.10 -14.03 5.16
N ALA A 68 1.10 -13.14 5.16
CA ALA A 68 2.28 -13.26 6.02
C ALA A 68 1.99 -13.02 7.51
N ARG A 69 0.75 -12.68 7.88
CA ARG A 69 0.29 -12.39 9.24
C ARG A 69 1.10 -11.28 9.93
N ARG A 70 1.64 -10.34 9.16
CA ARG A 70 2.31 -9.15 9.69
C ARG A 70 1.24 -8.18 10.20
N SER A 71 1.55 -7.51 11.30
CA SER A 71 0.62 -6.61 12.00
C SER A 71 1.20 -5.20 12.13
N GLU A 72 2.01 -4.80 11.16
CA GLU A 72 2.68 -3.50 11.10
C GLU A 72 2.04 -2.66 9.99
N SER A 73 1.94 -1.35 10.20
CA SER A 73 1.50 -0.44 9.14
C SER A 73 2.53 -0.39 8.02
N LEU A 74 2.07 -0.20 6.79
CA LEU A 74 2.89 -0.22 5.59
C LEU A 74 2.72 1.07 4.79
N VAL A 75 3.81 1.65 4.32
CA VAL A 75 3.80 2.66 3.27
C VAL A 75 4.12 1.98 1.96
N ILE A 76 3.27 2.18 0.95
CA ILE A 76 3.46 1.66 -0.40
C ILE A 76 3.63 2.84 -1.34
N PHE A 77 4.71 2.83 -2.14
CA PHE A 77 4.91 3.78 -3.21
C PHE A 77 4.76 3.08 -4.55
N ALA A 78 3.92 3.62 -5.42
CA ALA A 78 3.62 3.06 -6.73
C ALA A 78 3.85 4.09 -7.86
N ALA A 79 4.30 3.60 -9.00
CA ALA A 79 4.56 4.38 -10.21
C ALA A 79 4.42 3.46 -11.43
N ASP A 80 4.01 4.02 -12.57
CA ASP A 80 3.87 3.28 -13.83
C ASP A 80 3.02 1.99 -13.72
N GLY A 81 1.97 2.03 -12.88
CA GLY A 81 1.10 0.88 -12.66
C GLY A 81 1.66 -0.23 -11.77
N GLU A 82 2.85 -0.05 -11.19
CA GLU A 82 3.52 -1.04 -10.34
C GLU A 82 3.86 -0.47 -8.95
N VAL A 83 4.06 -1.36 -7.97
CA VAL A 83 4.65 -1.00 -6.67
C VAL A 83 6.17 -0.89 -6.84
N ALA A 84 6.71 0.29 -6.53
CA ALA A 84 8.13 0.59 -6.67
C ALA A 84 8.91 0.47 -5.36
N HIS A 85 8.25 0.69 -4.21
CA HIS A 85 8.85 0.53 -2.88
C HIS A 85 7.78 0.27 -1.82
N THR A 86 8.15 -0.48 -0.78
CA THR A 86 7.35 -0.63 0.44
C THR A 86 8.22 -0.40 1.67
N GLU A 87 7.69 0.31 2.65
CA GLU A 87 8.36 0.60 3.92
C GLU A 87 7.45 0.22 5.09
N ARG A 88 7.97 -0.54 6.05
CA ARG A 88 7.22 -0.82 7.28
C ARG A 88 7.36 0.33 8.25
N LEU A 89 6.26 0.74 8.85
CA LEU A 89 6.26 1.75 9.88
C LEU A 89 6.39 1.07 11.25
N PRO A 90 7.29 1.57 12.12
CA PRO A 90 7.31 1.11 13.49
C PRO A 90 5.96 1.40 14.15
N GLY A 91 5.44 0.40 14.86
CA GLY A 91 4.20 0.49 15.64
C GLY A 91 4.38 1.11 17.01
#